data_AF-A0A2H5P230-F1
#
_entry.id   AF-A0A2H5P230-F1
#
_cell.length_a   1.000
_cell.length_b   1.000
_cell.length_c   1.000
_cell.angle_alpha   90.00
_cell.angle_beta   90.00
_cell.angle_gamma   90.00
#
_symmetry.space_group_name_H-M   'P 1'
#
loop_
_entity.id
_entity.type
_entity.pdbx_description
1 polymer ?
#
loop_
_entity_poly.entity_id
_entity_poly.type
_entity_poly.pdbx_seq_one_letter_code
_entity_poly.pdbx_strand_id
1 'polypeptide(L)' 'MLQMIGNKTIDGRGVDVHNAHGGGIGTHQVKNVIIHELHIHNIVHVHGSGDGDGISIYGSSNI' A
#
# COMPACT_ATOMS: atom_id res chain seq x y z
N MET A 1 -5.68 6.69 -1.61
CA MET A 1 -4.75 5.73 -0.98
C MET A 1 -5.56 4.61 -0.31
N LEU A 2 -5.13 3.35 -0.42
CA LEU A 2 -5.68 2.21 0.32
C LEU A 2 -4.99 2.12 1.69
N GLN A 3 -5.74 2.33 2.79
CA GLN A 3 -5.17 2.32 4.13
C GLN A 3 -5.16 0.91 4.73
N MET A 4 -3.97 0.39 5.01
CA MET A 4 -3.80 -0.87 5.75
C MET A 4 -3.98 -0.65 7.24
N ILE A 5 -4.66 -1.60 7.88
CA ILE A 5 -4.69 -1.76 9.34
C ILE A 5 -3.62 -2.76 9.78
N GLY A 6 -3.23 -2.71 11.06
CA GLY A 6 -2.20 -3.60 11.59
C GLY A 6 -2.60 -5.08 11.64
N ASN A 7 -1.59 -5.94 11.81
CA ASN A 7 -1.70 -7.40 11.79
C ASN A 7 -2.41 -7.90 10.53
N LYS A 8 -1.87 -7.55 9.37
CA LYS A 8 -2.43 -7.91 8.06
C LYS A 8 -1.34 -8.35 7.10
N THR A 9 -1.72 -9.26 6.22
CA THR A 9 -0.94 -9.64 5.05
C THR A 9 -1.80 -9.38 3.83
N ILE A 10 -1.26 -8.66 2.86
CA ILE A 10 -1.75 -8.63 1.48
C ILE A 10 -0.73 -9.34 0.61
N ASP A 11 -1.18 -10.38 -0.08
CA ASP A 11 -0.34 -11.36 -0.74
C ASP A 11 -0.96 -11.74 -2.09
N GLY A 12 -0.27 -11.42 -3.18
CA GLY A 12 -0.71 -11.72 -4.54
C GLY A 12 -0.14 -13.02 -5.12
N ARG A 13 0.50 -13.89 -4.32
CA ARG A 13 1.05 -15.14 -4.86
C ARG A 13 -0.01 -15.99 -5.58
N GLY A 14 0.38 -16.52 -6.74
CA GLY A 14 -0.43 -17.43 -7.54
C GLY A 14 -1.45 -16.75 -8.45
N VAL A 15 -1.51 -15.41 -8.45
CA VAL A 15 -2.38 -14.60 -9.31
C VAL A 15 -1.68 -13.31 -9.73
N ASP A 16 -2.03 -12.77 -10.89
CA ASP A 16 -1.49 -11.50 -11.37
C ASP A 16 -2.32 -10.32 -10.81
N VAL A 17 -1.85 -9.72 -9.72
CA VAL A 17 -2.59 -8.70 -8.97
C VAL A 17 -1.99 -7.33 -9.20
N HIS A 18 -2.82 -6.42 -9.71
CA HIS A 18 -2.44 -5.04 -9.98
C HIS A 18 -3.19 -4.04 -9.08
N ASN A 19 -2.45 -3.16 -8.42
CA ASN A 19 -2.97 -1.89 -7.90
C ASN A 19 -2.47 -0.74 -8.80
N ALA A 20 -3.36 -0.17 -9.61
CA ALA A 20 -2.96 0.80 -10.62
C ALA A 20 -3.99 1.89 -10.89
N HIS A 21 -3.52 3.02 -11.46
CA HIS A 21 -4.34 4.15 -11.92
C HIS A 21 -5.14 4.88 -10.82
N GLY A 22 -4.89 4.54 -9.55
CA GLY A 22 -5.53 5.12 -8.37
C GLY A 22 -4.50 5.52 -7.33
N GLY A 23 -4.85 5.40 -6.05
CA GLY A 23 -3.91 5.64 -4.96
C GLY A 23 -3.09 4.38 -4.61
N GLY A 24 -1.87 4.58 -4.13
CA GLY A 24 -1.04 3.50 -3.58
C GLY A 24 -1.54 2.95 -2.24
N ILE A 25 -0.72 2.12 -1.61
CA ILE A 25 -1.00 1.47 -0.32
C ILE A 25 -0.35 2.28 0.82
N GLY A 26 -1.09 2.58 1.87
CA GLY A 26 -0.62 3.35 3.01
C GLY A 26 -0.62 2.54 4.31
N THR A 27 0.37 2.75 5.16
CA THR A 27 0.41 2.26 6.56
C THR A 27 0.64 3.46 7.49
N HIS A 28 -0.36 3.85 8.28
CA HIS A 28 -0.32 5.05 9.13
C HIS A 28 -0.50 4.64 10.60
N GLN A 29 0.57 4.74 11.39
CA GLN A 29 0.58 4.41 12.82
C GLN A 29 0.09 2.97 13.12
N VAL A 30 0.43 2.02 12.25
CA VAL A 30 0.08 0.60 12.40
C VAL A 30 1.34 -0.25 12.54
N LYS A 31 1.16 -1.51 12.93
CA LYS A 31 2.25 -2.47 13.08
C LYS A 31 1.92 -3.81 12.47
N ASN A 32 2.96 -4.56 12.11
CA ASN A 32 2.85 -5.95 11.66
C ASN A 32 2.01 -6.06 10.39
N VAL A 33 2.47 -5.46 9.31
CA VAL A 33 1.85 -5.51 7.98
C VAL A 33 2.83 -6.16 7.02
N ILE A 34 2.39 -7.13 6.21
CA ILE A 34 3.19 -7.71 5.12
C ILE A 34 2.50 -7.36 3.80
N ILE A 35 3.25 -6.79 2.86
CA ILE A 35 2.80 -6.50 1.48
C ILE A 35 3.69 -7.30 0.54
N HIS A 36 3.12 -8.26 -0.19
CA HIS A 36 3.90 -9.23 -0.95
C HIS A 36 3.28 -9.55 -2.32
N GLU A 37 4.13 -9.67 -3.35
CA GLU A 37 3.77 -10.12 -4.71
C GLU A 37 2.59 -9.37 -5.33
N LEU A 38 2.67 -8.02 -5.31
CA LEU A 38 1.71 -7.14 -5.98
C LEU A 38 2.41 -6.30 -7.04
N HIS A 39 1.76 -6.08 -8.20
CA HIS A 39 2.18 -5.09 -9.17
C HIS A 39 1.55 -3.74 -8.81
N ILE A 40 2.36 -2.77 -8.37
CA ILE A 40 1.91 -1.41 -8.03
C ILE A 40 2.51 -0.42 -9.03
N HIS A 41 1.68 0.22 -9.84
CA HIS A 41 2.16 1.10 -10.92
C HIS A 41 1.12 2.15 -11.33
N ASN A 42 1.55 3.17 -12.07
CA ASN A 42 0.69 4.27 -12.53
C ASN A 42 -0.15 4.90 -11.40
N ILE A 43 0.43 5.03 -10.21
CA ILE A 43 -0.22 5.69 -9.10
C ILE A 43 -0.29 7.18 -9.38
N VAL A 44 -1.45 7.76 -9.12
CA VAL A 44 -1.75 9.15 -9.41
C VAL A 44 -1.76 9.94 -8.11
N HIS A 45 -1.16 11.13 -8.15
CA HIS A 45 -1.27 12.12 -7.08
C HIS A 45 -2.74 12.41 -6.76
N VAL A 46 -3.11 12.30 -5.48
CA VAL A 46 -4.42 12.72 -4.99
C VAL A 46 -4.20 13.79 -3.94
N HIS A 47 -4.57 15.02 -4.27
CA HIS A 47 -4.36 16.19 -3.43
C HIS A 47 -4.93 15.95 -2.02
N GLY A 48 -4.09 16.09 -0.99
CA GLY A 48 -4.46 15.86 0.41
C GLY A 48 -4.52 14.40 0.87
N SER A 49 -4.34 13.41 -0.03
CA SER A 49 -4.30 11.99 0.36
C SER A 49 -2.92 11.36 0.17
N GLY A 50 -2.16 11.73 -0.84
CA GLY A 50 -0.84 11.16 -1.14
C GLY A 50 -0.27 11.77 -2.41
N ASP A 51 1.06 11.82 -2.51
CA ASP A 51 1.76 12.53 -3.58
C ASP A 51 1.97 11.72 -4.85
N GLY A 52 1.66 10.42 -4.83
CA GLY A 52 1.87 9.49 -5.95
C GLY A 52 2.63 8.22 -5.56
N ASP A 53 2.96 8.06 -4.28
CA ASP A 53 3.64 6.88 -3.76
C ASP A 53 2.90 5.56 -4.05
N GLY A 54 3.64 4.56 -4.53
CA GLY A 54 3.16 3.18 -4.60
C GLY A 54 2.86 2.58 -3.23
N ILE A 55 3.76 2.83 -2.27
CA ILE A 55 3.63 2.45 -0.87
C ILE A 55 4.09 3.62 0.00
N SER A 56 3.26 4.06 0.95
CA SER A 56 3.60 5.12 1.91
C SER A 56 3.58 4.57 3.34
N ILE A 57 4.68 4.74 4.07
CA ILE A 57 4.85 4.26 5.45
C ILE A 57 5.03 5.46 6.37
N TYR A 58 4.01 5.75 7.18
CA TYR A 58 4.02 6.87 8.12
C TYR A 58 3.85 6.38 9.57
N GLY A 59 4.85 6.63 10.41
CA GLY A 59 4.80 6.31 11.85
C GLY A 59 4.52 4.83 12.18
N SER A 60 4.76 3.92 11.23
CA SER A 60 4.47 2.49 11.36
C SER A 60 5.75 1.69 11.61
N SER A 61 5.62 0.49 12.17
CA SER A 61 6.76 -0.38 12.49
C SER A 61 6.47 -1.84 12.20
N ASN A 62 7.51 -2.65 11.98
CA ASN A 62 7.38 -4.06 11.59
C ASN A 62 6.52 -4.20 10.31
N ILE A 63 7.04 -3.64 9.21
CA ILE A 63 6.46 -3.67 7.87
C ILE A 63 7.37 -4.50 6.97
#